data_AF-A0A428U997-F1
#
_entry.id   AF-A0A428U997-F1
#
_cell.length_a   1.000
_cell.length_b   1.000
_cell.length_c   1.000
_cell.angle_alpha   90.00
_cell.angle_beta   90.00
_cell.angle_gamma   90.00
#
_symmetry.space_group_name_H-M   'P 1'
#
loop_
_entity.id
_entity.type
_entity.pdbx_description
1 polymer ?
#
loop_
_entity_poly.entity_id
_entity_poly.type
_entity_poly.pdbx_seq_one_letter_code
_entity_poly.pdbx_strand_id
1 'polypeptide(L)'
;MKCADFIDAASRNDDDEDIFKWKLRSMPFSEGKRNLDIDFTTFRGMSAKELNDELDEFFSWYGTLLGLAVFLSALYGGIHLSAWNWAFPTSWEGLVWKFACFLIAAVLPLYHIFNRLRVNLFALHDGMETAMHVVLSSTLVIYMLARIYIIFEAFASLRHVPIGVYMAPVWVQMFPHF
;
A
#
# COMPACT_ATOMS: atom_id res chain seq x y z
N MET A 1 24.48 35.02 -41.84
CA MET A 1 24.73 34.95 -40.39
C MET A 1 24.70 33.48 -39.99
N LYS A 2 25.74 32.99 -39.32
CA LYS A 2 25.93 31.55 -39.07
C LYS A 2 25.25 31.18 -37.75
N CYS A 3 24.79 29.93 -37.63
CA CYS A 3 24.14 29.40 -36.42
C CYS A 3 25.03 29.49 -35.14
N ALA A 4 26.34 29.61 -35.31
CA ALA A 4 27.28 29.79 -34.20
C ALA A 4 27.14 31.14 -33.49
N ASP A 5 26.70 32.20 -34.20
CA ASP A 5 26.59 33.55 -33.64
C ASP A 5 25.41 33.67 -32.65
N PHE A 6 24.40 32.79 -32.77
CA PHE A 6 23.21 32.80 -31.91
C PHE A 6 23.44 32.12 -30.56
N ILE A 7 24.33 31.12 -30.52
CA ILE A 7 24.72 30.45 -29.26
C ILE A 7 25.71 31.34 -28.49
N ASP A 8 26.61 32.03 -29.20
CA ASP A 8 27.58 32.92 -28.58
C ASP A 8 26.91 34.15 -27.94
N ALA A 9 25.84 34.69 -28.56
CA ALA A 9 25.05 35.78 -27.99
C ALA A 9 24.23 35.38 -26.76
N ALA A 10 23.79 34.12 -26.66
CA ALA A 10 23.04 33.62 -25.51
C ALA A 10 23.93 33.17 -24.34
N SER A 11 25.23 32.91 -24.56
CA SER A 11 26.17 32.53 -23.50
C SER A 11 26.92 33.71 -22.87
N ARG A 12 26.71 34.93 -23.39
CA ARG A 12 27.52 36.11 -23.04
C ARG A 12 26.87 37.05 -22.01
N ASN A 13 25.71 36.66 -21.47
CA ASN A 13 25.12 37.33 -20.32
C ASN A 13 25.52 36.57 -19.06
N ASP A 14 26.58 37.05 -18.41
CA ASP A 14 26.99 36.64 -17.05
C ASP A 14 25.78 36.71 -16.09
N ASP A 15 24.87 37.67 -16.38
CA ASP A 15 23.59 37.91 -15.75
C ASP A 15 22.67 36.66 -15.74
N ASP A 16 22.69 35.85 -16.80
CA ASP A 16 21.78 34.71 -16.95
C ASP A 16 22.25 33.50 -16.14
N GLU A 17 23.59 33.34 -15.97
CA GLU A 17 24.17 32.33 -15.10
C GLU A 17 23.88 32.66 -13.62
N ASP A 18 23.93 33.95 -13.28
CA ASP A 18 23.57 34.46 -11.97
C ASP A 18 22.06 34.33 -11.70
N ILE A 19 21.21 34.59 -12.69
CA ILE A 19 19.76 34.34 -12.59
C ILE A 19 19.48 32.86 -12.37
N PHE A 20 20.16 31.96 -13.08
CA PHE A 20 19.99 30.51 -12.87
C PHE A 20 20.46 30.08 -11.48
N LYS A 21 21.61 30.58 -11.01
CA LYS A 21 22.12 30.32 -9.65
C LYS A 21 21.20 30.91 -8.57
N TRP A 22 20.66 32.09 -8.78
CA TRP A 22 19.75 32.76 -7.85
C TRP A 22 18.37 32.08 -7.81
N LYS A 23 17.87 31.62 -8.96
CA LYS A 23 16.64 30.86 -9.06
C LYS A 23 16.78 29.46 -8.47
N LEU A 24 17.91 28.78 -8.67
CA LEU A 24 18.22 27.53 -7.96
C LEU A 24 18.28 27.76 -6.45
N ARG A 25 18.99 28.80 -5.99
CA ARG A 25 19.12 29.15 -4.56
C ARG A 25 17.80 29.49 -3.88
N SER A 26 16.85 30.06 -4.60
CA SER A 26 15.51 30.40 -4.08
C SER A 26 14.47 29.30 -4.27
N MET A 27 14.79 28.19 -4.94
CA MET A 27 13.93 27.01 -4.87
C MET A 27 13.93 26.48 -3.42
N PRO A 28 12.77 26.12 -2.86
CA PRO A 28 12.65 25.63 -1.48
C PRO A 28 13.41 24.33 -1.20
N PHE A 29 14.00 23.71 -2.23
CA PHE A 29 14.87 22.55 -2.17
C PHE A 29 16.38 22.88 -2.06
N SER A 30 16.80 24.13 -2.27
CA SER A 30 18.22 24.52 -2.30
C SER A 30 18.81 24.89 -0.94
N GLU A 31 18.01 25.02 0.12
CA GLU A 31 18.52 25.36 1.45
C GLU A 31 19.28 24.20 2.14
N GLY A 32 19.38 23.01 1.54
CA GLY A 32 20.02 21.86 2.19
C GLY A 32 19.29 21.39 3.46
N LYS A 33 18.24 22.10 3.89
CA LYS A 33 17.23 21.58 4.80
C LYS A 33 16.50 20.50 4.05
N ARG A 34 16.85 19.27 4.37
CA ARG A 34 16.05 18.10 4.05
C ARG A 34 14.70 18.33 4.72
N ASN A 35 13.74 18.91 3.99
CA ASN A 35 12.35 19.06 4.45
C ASN A 35 11.69 17.68 4.75
N LEU A 36 12.43 16.61 4.46
CA LEU A 36 12.14 15.22 4.76
C LEU A 36 13.30 14.60 5.56
N ASP A 37 13.79 15.24 6.62
CA ASP A 37 14.65 14.55 7.60
C ASP A 37 13.74 13.65 8.46
N ILE A 38 13.37 12.51 7.88
CA ILE A 38 12.61 11.48 8.60
C ILE A 38 13.60 10.87 9.59
N ASP A 39 13.56 11.34 10.83
CA ASP A 39 14.38 10.80 11.89
C ASP A 39 13.86 9.42 12.30
N PHE A 40 14.43 8.38 11.69
CA PHE A 40 14.14 6.99 12.01
C PHE A 40 14.59 6.61 13.44
N THR A 41 15.39 7.43 14.13
CA THR A 41 15.76 7.17 15.53
C THR A 41 14.57 7.34 16.47
N THR A 42 13.64 8.26 16.17
CA THR A 42 12.36 8.41 16.87
C THR A 42 11.53 7.12 16.81
N PHE A 43 11.43 6.49 15.63
CA PHE A 43 10.72 5.22 15.47
C PHE A 43 11.44 4.03 16.11
N ARG A 44 12.78 4.07 16.18
CA ARG A 44 13.58 2.99 16.78
C ARG A 44 13.50 2.97 18.30
N GLY A 45 13.23 4.12 18.92
CA GLY A 45 13.08 4.24 20.37
C GLY A 45 11.68 3.89 20.90
N MET A 46 10.67 3.86 20.02
CA MET A 46 9.28 3.63 20.40
C MET A 46 9.01 2.14 20.64
N SER A 47 8.42 1.81 21.79
CA SER A 47 7.96 0.47 22.10
C SER A 47 6.75 0.09 21.26
N ALA A 48 6.56 -1.20 20.97
CA ALA A 48 5.40 -1.68 20.21
C ALA A 48 4.05 -1.35 20.88
N LYS A 49 4.04 -1.19 22.23
CA LYS A 49 2.86 -0.76 22.98
C LYS A 49 2.55 0.73 22.73
N GLU A 50 3.57 1.58 22.81
CA GLU A 50 3.47 3.03 22.58
C GLU A 50 3.00 3.33 21.15
N LEU A 51 3.52 2.60 20.16
CA LEU A 51 3.08 2.72 18.78
C LEU A 51 1.60 2.34 18.60
N ASN A 52 1.13 1.28 19.26
CA ASN A 52 -0.27 0.88 19.19
C ASN A 52 -1.20 1.90 19.86
N ASP A 53 -0.79 2.46 21.00
CA ASP A 53 -1.59 3.45 21.73
C ASP A 53 -1.73 4.74 20.91
N GLU A 54 -0.64 5.23 20.29
CA GLU A 54 -0.65 6.36 19.34
C GLU A 54 -1.56 6.10 18.13
N LEU A 55 -1.49 4.89 17.56
CA LEU A 55 -2.34 4.51 16.43
C LEU A 55 -3.82 4.44 16.82
N ASP A 56 -4.14 3.86 17.98
CA ASP A 56 -5.51 3.77 18.47
C ASP A 56 -6.11 5.17 18.73
N GLU A 57 -5.33 6.09 19.31
CA GLU A 57 -5.74 7.48 19.50
C GLU A 57 -6.00 8.18 18.15
N PHE A 58 -5.06 8.06 17.20
CA PHE A 58 -5.20 8.61 15.85
C PHE A 58 -6.46 8.09 15.14
N PHE A 59 -6.69 6.77 15.12
CA PHE A 59 -7.86 6.19 14.45
C PHE A 59 -9.17 6.53 15.16
N SER A 60 -9.15 6.75 16.47
CA SER A 60 -10.32 7.20 17.23
C SER A 60 -10.71 8.64 16.88
N TRP A 61 -9.71 9.50 16.71
CA TRP A 61 -9.88 10.90 16.34
C TRP A 61 -10.35 11.06 14.88
N TYR A 62 -9.83 10.22 13.98
CA TYR A 62 -10.15 10.26 12.54
C TYR A 62 -11.08 9.12 12.07
N GLY A 63 -12.27 9.01 12.67
CA GLY A 63 -13.23 7.95 12.35
C GLY A 63 -13.60 7.82 10.86
N THR A 64 -13.66 8.93 10.12
CA THR A 64 -13.91 8.90 8.66
C THR A 64 -12.78 8.24 7.88
N LEU A 65 -11.52 8.51 8.25
CA LEU A 65 -10.35 7.88 7.63
C LEU A 65 -10.32 6.38 7.92
N LEU A 66 -10.68 6.00 9.14
CA LEU A 66 -10.81 4.59 9.51
C LEU A 66 -11.90 3.90 8.68
N GLY A 67 -13.07 4.53 8.52
CA GLY A 67 -14.15 4.00 7.67
C GLY A 67 -13.70 3.79 6.22
N LEU A 68 -12.98 4.76 5.66
CA LEU A 68 -12.37 4.62 4.33
C LEU A 68 -11.32 3.50 4.28
N ALA A 69 -10.47 3.36 5.30
CA ALA A 69 -9.45 2.31 5.34
C ALA A 69 -10.07 0.90 5.38
N VAL A 70 -11.10 0.69 6.21
CA VAL A 70 -11.85 -0.58 6.27
C VAL A 70 -12.53 -0.86 4.93
N PHE A 71 -13.17 0.16 4.34
CA PHE A 71 -13.83 0.03 3.04
C PHE A 71 -12.84 -0.34 1.93
N LEU A 72 -11.71 0.36 1.84
CA LEU A 72 -10.66 0.08 0.84
C LEU A 72 -10.07 -1.32 1.04
N SER A 73 -9.89 -1.78 2.28
CA SER A 73 -9.43 -3.14 2.54
C SER A 73 -10.45 -4.20 2.13
N ALA A 74 -11.73 -3.96 2.42
CA ALA A 74 -12.81 -4.84 2.00
C ALA A 74 -12.94 -4.87 0.47
N LEU A 75 -12.79 -3.73 -0.20
CA LEU A 75 -12.72 -3.66 -1.67
C LEU A 75 -11.54 -4.46 -2.21
N TYR A 76 -10.35 -4.29 -1.65
CA TYR A 76 -9.15 -5.00 -2.09
C TYR A 76 -9.33 -6.53 -1.96
N GLY A 77 -9.75 -7.02 -0.80
CA GLY A 77 -10.06 -8.44 -0.59
C GLY A 77 -11.22 -8.93 -1.49
N GLY A 78 -12.25 -8.11 -1.66
CA GLY A 78 -13.44 -8.42 -2.46
C GLY A 78 -13.17 -8.51 -3.96
N ILE A 79 -12.34 -7.62 -4.51
CA ILE A 79 -11.92 -7.67 -5.92
C ILE A 79 -11.17 -8.97 -6.18
N HIS A 80 -10.29 -9.38 -5.29
CA HIS A 80 -9.57 -10.66 -5.42
C HIS A 80 -10.49 -11.87 -5.23
N LEU A 81 -11.48 -11.74 -4.35
CA LEU A 81 -12.53 -12.75 -4.18
C LEU A 81 -13.40 -12.91 -5.43
N SER A 82 -13.57 -11.88 -6.26
CA SER A 82 -14.36 -11.96 -7.49
C SER A 82 -13.84 -13.03 -8.47
N ALA A 83 -12.55 -13.38 -8.38
CA ALA A 83 -11.93 -14.50 -9.09
C ALA A 83 -12.16 -15.87 -8.41
N TRP A 84 -13.25 -16.05 -7.65
CA TRP A 84 -13.56 -17.24 -6.83
C TRP A 84 -13.52 -18.57 -7.59
N ASN A 85 -13.91 -18.55 -8.87
CA ASN A 85 -14.01 -19.74 -9.73
C ASN A 85 -13.01 -19.73 -10.88
N TRP A 86 -11.87 -19.04 -10.71
CA TRP A 86 -10.81 -19.05 -11.71
C TRP A 86 -10.13 -20.43 -11.79
N ALA A 87 -9.51 -20.73 -12.93
CA ALA A 87 -8.75 -21.96 -13.12
C ALA A 87 -7.44 -21.87 -12.31
N PHE A 88 -7.42 -22.53 -11.15
CA PHE A 88 -6.21 -22.70 -10.35
C PHE A 88 -5.52 -24.02 -10.75
N PRO A 89 -4.17 -24.08 -10.72
CA PRO A 89 -3.43 -25.31 -11.05
C PRO A 89 -3.80 -26.49 -10.14
N THR A 90 -4.05 -26.22 -8.85
CA THR A 90 -4.51 -27.22 -7.89
C THR A 90 -5.74 -26.75 -7.10
N SER A 91 -6.55 -27.71 -6.62
CA SER A 91 -7.73 -27.41 -5.80
C SER A 91 -7.37 -26.77 -4.44
N TRP A 92 -6.17 -27.06 -3.92
CA TRP A 92 -5.68 -26.50 -2.65
C TRP A 92 -5.31 -25.02 -2.77
N GLU A 93 -4.62 -24.62 -3.84
CA GLU A 93 -4.29 -23.22 -4.11
C GLU A 93 -5.56 -22.35 -4.17
N GLY A 94 -6.60 -22.84 -4.85
CA GLY A 94 -7.89 -22.15 -4.91
C GLY A 94 -8.60 -22.01 -3.56
N LEU A 95 -8.40 -22.94 -2.61
CA LEU A 95 -8.92 -22.81 -1.24
C LEU A 95 -8.12 -21.78 -0.44
N VAL A 96 -6.79 -21.85 -0.50
CA VAL A 96 -5.91 -20.91 0.20
C VAL A 96 -6.13 -19.49 -0.31
N TRP A 97 -6.35 -19.30 -1.61
CA TRP A 97 -6.75 -18.01 -2.20
C TRP A 97 -7.99 -17.41 -1.54
N LYS A 98 -9.03 -18.21 -1.37
CA LYS A 98 -10.29 -17.77 -0.74
C LYS A 98 -10.09 -17.38 0.70
N PHE A 99 -9.36 -18.21 1.46
CA PHE A 99 -9.01 -17.89 2.85
C PHE A 99 -8.17 -16.61 2.94
N ALA A 100 -7.20 -16.41 2.04
CA ALA A 100 -6.39 -15.19 2.00
C ALA A 100 -7.23 -13.94 1.71
N CYS A 101 -8.17 -14.02 0.75
CA CYS A 101 -9.08 -12.93 0.43
C CYS A 101 -9.98 -12.56 1.62
N PHE A 102 -10.56 -13.56 2.30
CA PHE A 102 -11.37 -13.32 3.50
C PHE A 102 -10.53 -12.75 4.64
N LEU A 103 -9.33 -13.29 4.87
CA LEU A 103 -8.42 -12.81 5.90
C LEU A 103 -8.09 -11.33 5.70
N ILE A 104 -7.74 -10.94 4.47
CA ILE A 104 -7.41 -9.56 4.15
C ILE A 104 -8.61 -8.62 4.32
N ALA A 105 -9.80 -9.05 3.94
CA ALA A 105 -11.03 -8.27 4.13
C ALA A 105 -11.41 -8.14 5.62
N ALA A 106 -11.15 -9.17 6.44
CA ALA A 106 -11.62 -9.25 7.82
C ALA A 106 -10.65 -8.70 8.88
N VAL A 107 -9.33 -8.69 8.64
CA VAL A 107 -8.33 -8.33 9.67
C VAL A 107 -8.53 -6.91 10.24
N LEU A 108 -8.74 -5.91 9.39
CA LEU A 108 -8.92 -4.52 9.83
C LEU A 108 -10.21 -4.28 10.64
N PRO A 109 -11.41 -4.73 10.21
CA PRO A 109 -12.61 -4.59 11.03
C PRO A 109 -12.52 -5.41 12.33
N LEU A 110 -11.94 -6.61 12.30
CA LEU A 110 -11.75 -7.43 13.50
C LEU A 110 -10.79 -6.77 14.50
N TYR A 111 -9.69 -6.18 14.03
CA TYR A 111 -8.77 -5.41 14.87
C TYR A 111 -9.49 -4.27 15.59
N HIS A 112 -10.30 -3.49 14.85
CA HIS A 112 -11.02 -2.38 15.45
C HIS A 112 -12.08 -2.82 16.46
N ILE A 113 -12.86 -3.86 16.15
CA ILE A 113 -13.85 -4.44 17.07
C ILE A 113 -13.15 -4.98 18.32
N PHE A 114 -12.03 -5.68 18.16
CA PHE A 114 -11.25 -6.24 19.27
C PHE A 114 -10.73 -5.13 20.20
N ASN A 115 -10.14 -4.06 19.66
CA ASN A 115 -9.66 -2.94 20.48
C ASN A 115 -10.81 -2.24 21.23
N ARG A 116 -11.99 -2.10 20.61
CA ARG A 116 -13.18 -1.54 21.29
C ARG A 116 -13.70 -2.45 22.40
N LEU A 117 -13.73 -3.77 22.17
CA LEU A 117 -14.16 -4.74 23.18
C LEU A 117 -13.15 -4.85 24.34
N ARG A 118 -11.84 -4.74 24.07
CA ARG A 118 -10.77 -4.71 25.09
C ARG A 118 -11.06 -3.64 26.14
N VAL A 119 -11.29 -2.40 25.69
CA VAL A 119 -11.51 -1.25 26.59
C VAL A 119 -12.76 -1.45 27.45
N ASN A 120 -13.80 -2.09 26.90
CA ASN A 120 -15.09 -2.25 27.59
C ASN A 120 -15.17 -3.48 28.52
N LEU A 121 -14.55 -4.60 28.15
CA LEU A 121 -14.76 -5.90 28.82
C LEU A 121 -13.56 -6.35 29.66
N PHE A 122 -12.33 -6.06 29.23
CA PHE A 122 -11.12 -6.60 29.85
C PHE A 122 -10.52 -5.72 30.95
N ALA A 123 -11.14 -4.58 31.26
CA ALA A 123 -10.81 -3.74 32.42
C ALA A 123 -10.94 -4.46 33.78
N LEU A 124 -11.46 -5.70 33.81
CA LEU A 124 -11.63 -6.52 35.01
C LEU A 124 -10.53 -7.58 35.23
N HIS A 125 -9.61 -7.81 34.27
CA HIS A 125 -8.60 -8.87 34.39
C HIS A 125 -7.20 -8.41 33.95
N ASP A 126 -6.43 -7.92 34.92
CA ASP A 126 -5.13 -7.23 34.82
C ASP A 126 -3.92 -8.10 34.37
N GLY A 127 -4.14 -9.31 33.83
CA GLY A 127 -3.06 -10.31 33.62
C GLY A 127 -2.74 -10.70 32.18
N MET A 128 -3.53 -10.27 31.19
CA MET A 128 -3.48 -10.84 29.82
C MET A 128 -2.82 -9.94 28.76
N GLU A 129 -2.28 -8.77 29.13
CA GLU A 129 -1.78 -7.79 28.16
C GLU A 129 -0.71 -8.37 27.22
N THR A 130 0.27 -9.11 27.77
CA THR A 130 1.36 -9.69 26.96
C THR A 130 0.85 -10.71 25.94
N ALA A 131 -0.10 -11.56 26.33
CA ALA A 131 -0.69 -12.55 25.43
C ALA A 131 -1.44 -11.87 24.28
N MET A 132 -2.11 -10.75 24.55
CA MET A 132 -2.82 -9.98 23.53
C MET A 132 -1.85 -9.35 22.53
N HIS A 133 -0.75 -8.74 22.99
CA HIS A 133 0.27 -8.19 22.08
C HIS A 133 0.86 -9.27 21.17
N VAL A 134 1.15 -10.46 21.70
CA VAL A 134 1.64 -11.59 20.89
C VAL A 134 0.62 -12.01 19.83
N VAL A 135 -0.67 -12.10 20.18
CA VAL A 135 -1.74 -12.43 19.23
C VAL A 135 -1.88 -11.38 18.14
N LEU A 136 -1.84 -10.08 18.49
CA LEU A 136 -1.91 -8.98 17.53
C LEU A 136 -0.71 -8.98 16.57
N SER A 137 0.51 -9.13 17.09
CA SER A 137 1.72 -9.21 16.27
C SER A 137 1.68 -10.43 15.34
N SER A 138 1.22 -11.58 15.82
CA SER A 138 1.09 -12.78 14.99
C SER A 138 0.08 -12.61 13.85
N THR A 139 -1.05 -11.94 14.12
CA THR A 139 -2.08 -11.63 13.13
C THR A 139 -1.53 -10.73 12.03
N LEU A 140 -0.74 -9.71 12.39
CA LEU A 140 -0.09 -8.82 11.43
C LEU A 140 0.87 -9.59 10.49
N VAL A 141 1.66 -10.51 11.04
CA VAL A 141 2.58 -11.35 10.23
C VAL A 141 1.79 -12.22 9.25
N ILE A 142 0.72 -12.88 9.72
CA ILE A 142 -0.13 -13.72 8.86
C ILE A 142 -0.78 -12.87 7.76
N TYR A 143 -1.23 -11.67 8.06
CA TYR A 143 -1.78 -10.74 7.06
C TYR A 143 -0.75 -10.39 5.97
N MET A 144 0.49 -10.11 6.35
CA MET A 144 1.56 -9.82 5.38
C MET A 144 1.86 -11.03 4.50
N LEU A 145 1.91 -12.24 5.08
CA LEU A 145 2.09 -13.47 4.33
C LEU A 145 0.94 -13.72 3.35
N ALA A 146 -0.31 -13.49 3.76
CA ALA A 146 -1.48 -13.63 2.89
C ALA A 146 -1.45 -12.67 1.70
N ARG A 147 -1.00 -11.42 1.92
CA ARG A 147 -0.82 -10.46 0.82
C ARG A 147 0.23 -10.92 -0.18
N ILE A 148 1.37 -11.40 0.31
CA ILE A 148 2.43 -11.92 -0.55
C ILE A 148 1.91 -13.11 -1.36
N TYR A 149 1.20 -14.04 -0.70
CA TYR A 149 0.62 -15.21 -1.35
C TYR A 149 -0.30 -14.86 -2.51
N ILE A 150 -1.25 -13.95 -2.31
CA ILE A 150 -2.17 -13.50 -3.39
C ILE A 150 -1.40 -12.97 -4.59
N ILE A 151 -0.34 -12.18 -4.36
CA ILE A 151 0.45 -11.63 -5.47
C ILE A 151 1.10 -12.77 -6.26
N PHE A 152 1.74 -13.72 -5.57
CA PHE A 152 2.37 -14.87 -6.22
C PHE A 152 1.36 -15.74 -6.97
N GLU A 153 0.22 -16.04 -6.36
CA GLU A 153 -0.83 -16.87 -6.96
C GLU A 153 -1.50 -16.18 -8.16
N ALA A 154 -1.67 -14.86 -8.12
CA ALA A 154 -2.14 -14.09 -9.27
C ALA A 154 -1.20 -14.25 -10.49
N PHE A 155 0.11 -14.20 -10.28
CA PHE A 155 1.08 -14.47 -11.35
C PHE A 155 1.15 -15.94 -11.77
N ALA A 156 0.92 -16.87 -10.85
CA ALA A 156 0.86 -18.30 -11.17
C ALA A 156 -0.34 -18.64 -12.05
N SER A 157 -1.52 -18.10 -11.72
CA SER A 157 -2.75 -18.32 -12.50
C SER A 157 -2.70 -17.72 -13.91
N LEU A 158 -1.95 -16.61 -14.12
CA LEU A 158 -1.68 -16.05 -15.45
C LEU A 158 -0.84 -16.97 -16.35
N ARG A 159 -0.14 -17.97 -15.80
CA ARG A 159 0.60 -18.95 -16.61
C ARG A 159 -0.26 -20.13 -17.08
N HIS A 160 -1.45 -20.31 -16.50
CA HIS A 160 -2.33 -21.46 -16.76
C HIS A 160 -3.71 -21.01 -17.28
N VAL A 161 -3.71 -20.02 -18.17
CA VAL A 161 -4.94 -19.43 -18.72
C VAL A 161 -5.54 -20.36 -19.78
N PRO A 162 -6.87 -20.58 -19.80
CA PRO A 162 -7.52 -21.35 -20.85
C PRO A 162 -7.24 -20.77 -22.25
N ILE A 163 -7.16 -21.64 -23.26
CA ILE A 163 -6.81 -21.29 -24.64
C ILE A 163 -7.68 -20.15 -25.21
N GLY A 164 -8.91 -20.00 -24.72
CA GLY A 164 -9.85 -18.95 -25.12
C GLY A 164 -9.38 -17.52 -24.85
N VAL A 165 -8.44 -17.30 -23.92
CA VAL A 165 -7.84 -15.96 -23.69
C VAL A 165 -6.89 -15.55 -24.82
N TYR A 166 -6.31 -16.51 -25.54
CA TYR A 166 -5.48 -16.24 -26.71
C TYR A 166 -6.29 -16.05 -27.99
N MET A 167 -7.59 -16.32 -27.96
CA MET A 167 -8.46 -16.12 -29.10
C MET A 167 -8.88 -14.65 -29.18
N ALA A 168 -8.66 -14.02 -30.33
CA ALA A 168 -9.13 -12.66 -30.55
C ALA A 168 -10.66 -12.62 -30.42
N PRO A 169 -11.22 -11.80 -29.51
CA PRO A 169 -12.66 -11.67 -29.40
C PRO A 169 -13.22 -11.05 -30.69
N VAL A 170 -14.45 -11.40 -31.06
CA VAL A 170 -15.08 -11.04 -32.34
C VAL A 170 -15.00 -9.54 -32.64
N TRP A 171 -15.02 -8.69 -31.62
CA TRP A 171 -14.90 -7.25 -31.79
C TRP A 171 -13.52 -6.78 -32.27
N VAL A 172 -12.44 -7.51 -31.99
CA VAL A 172 -11.10 -7.22 -32.53
C VAL A 172 -11.09 -7.42 -34.05
N GLN A 173 -11.90 -8.37 -34.55
CA GLN A 173 -12.08 -8.60 -35.98
C GLN A 173 -12.94 -7.51 -36.67
N MET A 174 -13.58 -6.61 -35.92
CA MET A 174 -14.35 -5.49 -36.48
C MET A 174 -13.47 -4.30 -36.87
N PHE A 175 -12.23 -4.22 -36.39
CA PHE A 175 -11.30 -3.19 -36.84
C PHE A 175 -10.79 -3.54 -38.24
N PRO A 176 -10.93 -2.65 -39.23
CA PRO A 176 -10.44 -2.90 -40.58
C PRO A 176 -8.94 -3.18 -40.55
N HIS A 177 -8.55 -4.34 -41.06
CA HIS A 177 -7.16 -4.73 -41.26
C HIS A 177 -6.78 -4.25 -42.67
N PHE A 178 -5.95 -3.22 -42.76
CA PHE A 178 -5.46 -2.66 -44.02
C PHE A 178 -4.19 -3.38 -44.49
#